data_AF-A0A8J6A892-F1
#
_entry.id   AF-A0A8J6A892-F1
#
_cell.length_a   1.000
_cell.length_b   1.000
_cell.length_c   1.000
_cell.angle_alpha   90.00
_cell.angle_beta   90.00
_cell.angle_gamma   90.00
#
_symmetry.space_group_name_H-M   'P 1'
#
loop_
_entity.id
_entity.type
_entity.pdbx_description
1 polymer ?
#
loop_
_entity_poly.entity_id
_entity_poly.type
_entity_poly.pdbx_seq_one_letter_code
_entity_poly.pdbx_strand_id
1 'polypeptide(L)'
;KPDCPVHPTELVFALDQSRGVSKRDFERMKDMVASLLRGVRVRENSCPVGARVAVLSYDSRTRHLIRFSDTYKKSRLLREVEALPYQESADGGEVGRAMRFIARNVFKRTLPGPHARRIATFFSSGQSADAQAVTTATMEFSALDIVPVVIAFGPVPAVRRAFAGPGTRGGEGRGGERFEHSGPARRALLWGQGSAASTGFRIDDTGTFQVIMVPSGADHSPALERLQLCTFCHDVCKPDAACQEARPPSPQSYVDAAFLLDSSRQVDAAEFEGMRVFLAALLDHFEVSEEPETSVTGDRVALVSHAPLHFRPDTQKSPVRAEFNLTTYRSRRLMKRHMAESVQQLNGDAFIGHALQWTLDHVFVGTPNPRRSRAIFVISAGETSHLDRETLRKESLRAKCQGYALFVLSLGPAWNDKELEDLASYPLDQHLVQLGRIHKPDLRYSVKFAKSFISSLRRKS
;
A
#
# COMPACT_ATOMS: atom_id res chain seq x y z
N LYS A 1 -16.18 -12.15 31.96
CA LYS A 1 -15.66 -11.43 30.77
C LYS A 1 -14.26 -11.97 30.52
N PRO A 2 -13.86 -12.29 29.27
CA PRO A 2 -12.46 -12.59 29.00
C PRO A 2 -11.62 -11.33 29.29
N ASP A 3 -10.47 -11.51 29.92
CA ASP A 3 -9.51 -10.44 30.19
C ASP A 3 -8.92 -9.92 28.86
N CYS A 4 -8.73 -8.61 28.77
CA CYS A 4 -8.20 -8.02 27.56
C CYS A 4 -6.73 -8.40 27.36
N PRO A 5 -6.33 -8.86 26.16
CA PRO A 5 -4.95 -9.22 25.89
C PRO A 5 -4.01 -8.02 26.02
N VAL A 6 -2.75 -8.29 26.37
CA VAL A 6 -1.71 -7.26 26.38
C VAL A 6 -1.42 -6.81 24.94
N HIS A 7 -1.25 -5.50 24.76
CA HIS A 7 -0.85 -4.88 23.50
C HIS A 7 0.54 -4.25 23.62
N PRO A 8 1.62 -5.00 23.35
CA PRO A 8 2.97 -4.45 23.30
C PRO A 8 3.07 -3.41 22.20
N THR A 9 3.76 -2.29 22.45
CA THR A 9 3.91 -1.23 21.46
C THR A 9 5.35 -1.11 21.01
N GLU A 10 5.57 -0.89 19.73
CA GLU A 10 6.85 -0.49 19.17
C GLU A 10 6.70 0.87 18.52
N LEU A 11 7.42 1.83 19.08
CA LEU A 11 7.37 3.23 18.70
C LEU A 11 8.67 3.61 18.00
N VAL A 12 8.55 4.13 16.80
CA VAL A 12 9.66 4.68 16.04
C VAL A 12 9.46 6.18 15.89
N PHE A 13 10.47 6.97 16.24
CA PHE A 13 10.54 8.39 15.91
C PHE A 13 11.61 8.62 14.86
N ALA A 14 11.26 9.27 13.76
CA ALA A 14 12.16 9.64 12.68
C ALA A 14 12.27 11.16 12.60
N LEU A 15 13.46 11.69 12.88
CA LEU A 15 13.77 13.11 12.92
C LEU A 15 14.36 13.57 11.58
N ASP A 16 13.80 14.62 10.99
CA ASP A 16 14.36 15.25 9.80
C ASP A 16 15.67 15.96 10.18
N GLN A 17 16.77 15.58 9.54
CA GLN A 17 18.07 16.24 9.62
C GLN A 17 18.54 16.69 8.24
N SER A 18 17.62 16.88 7.31
CA SER A 18 17.92 17.26 5.94
C SER A 18 18.35 18.73 5.80
N ARG A 19 18.85 19.07 4.62
CA ARG A 19 19.22 20.42 4.22
C ARG A 19 18.05 21.38 4.43
N GLY A 20 18.31 22.46 5.16
CA GLY A 20 17.30 23.49 5.46
C GLY A 20 16.61 23.30 6.82
N VAL A 21 16.81 22.17 7.50
CA VAL A 21 16.43 22.05 8.92
C VAL A 21 17.38 22.91 9.75
N SER A 22 16.85 23.88 10.50
CA SER A 22 17.67 24.69 11.40
C SER A 22 17.97 23.93 12.71
N LYS A 23 19.06 24.29 13.40
CA LYS A 23 19.33 23.77 14.76
C LYS A 23 18.13 23.98 15.70
N ARG A 24 17.46 25.12 15.60
CA ARG A 24 16.27 25.44 16.39
C ARG A 24 15.13 24.47 16.10
N ASP A 25 14.86 24.16 14.84
CA ASP A 25 13.78 23.23 14.47
C ASP A 25 14.11 21.80 14.90
N PHE A 26 15.38 21.38 14.78
CA PHE A 26 15.81 20.09 15.28
C PHE A 26 15.64 19.95 16.81
N GLU A 27 16.01 20.99 17.58
CA GLU A 27 15.77 21.00 19.04
C GLU A 27 14.27 20.93 19.34
N ARG A 28 13.42 21.65 18.59
CA ARG A 28 11.95 21.52 18.73
C ARG A 28 11.47 20.10 18.49
N MET A 29 11.97 19.41 17.46
CA MET A 29 11.60 18.01 17.21
C MET A 29 12.01 17.12 18.38
N LYS A 30 13.22 17.29 18.93
CA LYS A 30 13.69 16.56 20.12
C LYS A 30 12.79 16.80 21.33
N ASP A 31 12.46 18.06 21.60
CA ASP A 31 11.59 18.44 22.72
C ASP A 31 10.21 17.80 22.60
N MET A 32 9.64 17.75 21.39
CA MET A 32 8.38 17.07 21.12
C MET A 32 8.48 15.56 21.34
N VAL A 33 9.56 14.90 20.88
CA VAL A 33 9.80 13.48 21.17
C VAL A 33 9.89 13.23 22.68
N ALA A 34 10.67 14.04 23.40
CA ALA A 34 10.81 13.92 24.85
C ALA A 34 9.45 14.10 25.56
N SER A 35 8.65 15.09 25.13
CA SER A 35 7.30 15.33 25.66
C SER A 35 6.37 14.13 25.46
N LEU A 36 6.29 13.59 24.23
CA LEU A 36 5.47 12.41 23.92
C LEU A 36 5.93 11.18 24.73
N LEU A 37 7.25 10.97 24.85
CA LEU A 37 7.81 9.87 25.63
C LEU A 37 7.51 9.96 27.13
N ARG A 38 7.36 11.18 27.70
CA ARG A 38 6.94 11.35 29.09
C ARG A 38 5.52 10.82 29.32
N GLY A 39 4.62 10.88 28.35
CA GLY A 39 3.28 10.29 28.45
C GLY A 39 3.20 8.78 28.17
N VAL A 40 4.22 8.19 27.53
CA VAL A 40 4.24 6.76 27.17
C VAL A 40 4.79 5.88 28.31
N ARG A 41 4.16 4.73 28.54
CA ARG A 41 4.73 3.66 29.39
C ARG A 41 5.82 2.92 28.61
N VAL A 42 7.08 3.24 28.85
CA VAL A 42 8.23 2.56 28.23
C VAL A 42 8.44 1.20 28.92
N ARG A 43 8.74 0.17 28.13
CA ARG A 43 9.06 -1.16 28.62
C ARG A 43 10.46 -1.16 29.23
N GLU A 44 10.55 -1.48 30.53
CA GLU A 44 11.82 -1.45 31.26
C GLU A 44 12.36 -2.85 31.64
N ASN A 45 11.60 -3.90 31.37
CA ASN A 45 11.96 -5.28 31.74
C ASN A 45 11.51 -6.29 30.66
N SER A 46 11.69 -7.57 30.96
CA SER A 46 11.31 -8.67 30.06
C SER A 46 9.79 -8.80 29.86
N CYS A 47 8.95 -8.13 30.65
CA CYS A 47 7.50 -8.13 30.47
C CYS A 47 7.11 -7.39 29.18
N PRO A 48 6.23 -7.95 28.33
CA PRO A 48 5.85 -7.33 27.06
C PRO A 48 4.92 -6.12 27.20
N VAL A 49 4.66 -5.64 28.42
CA VAL A 49 3.81 -4.48 28.69
C VAL A 49 4.60 -3.18 28.49
N GLY A 50 4.04 -2.27 27.68
CA GLY A 50 4.61 -0.97 27.39
C GLY A 50 5.28 -0.90 26.02
N ALA A 51 5.90 0.25 25.75
CA ALA A 51 6.50 0.57 24.47
C ALA A 51 8.01 0.31 24.46
N ARG A 52 8.51 -0.32 23.40
CA ARG A 52 9.92 -0.20 23.00
C ARG A 52 10.05 0.98 22.05
N VAL A 53 11.14 1.72 22.17
CA VAL A 53 11.35 2.97 21.41
C VAL A 53 12.62 2.86 20.58
N ALA A 54 12.55 3.27 19.32
CA ALA A 54 13.70 3.56 18.49
C ALA A 54 13.61 4.99 17.97
N VAL A 55 14.76 5.63 17.84
CA VAL A 55 14.89 6.99 17.28
C VAL A 55 15.86 6.92 16.11
N LEU A 56 15.45 7.49 14.99
CA LEU A 56 16.22 7.57 13.76
C LEU A 56 16.32 9.02 13.33
N SER A 57 17.37 9.36 12.59
CA SER A 57 17.40 10.55 11.75
C SER A 57 17.32 10.17 10.28
N TYR A 58 16.84 11.11 9.46
CA TYR A 58 16.87 10.94 8.03
C TYR A 58 17.21 12.24 7.27
N ASP A 59 17.94 12.05 6.18
CA ASP A 59 18.18 13.02 5.11
C ASP A 59 17.92 12.31 3.76
N SER A 60 18.93 12.17 2.90
CA SER A 60 18.93 11.21 1.78
C SER A 60 18.99 9.75 2.25
N ARG A 61 19.48 9.53 3.48
CA ARG A 61 19.70 8.23 4.12
C ARG A 61 19.06 8.22 5.51
N THR A 62 18.67 7.04 5.96
CA THR A 62 18.11 6.84 7.32
C THR A 62 19.16 6.22 8.22
N ARG A 63 19.36 6.80 9.41
CA ARG A 63 20.38 6.37 10.39
C ARG A 63 19.75 6.13 11.75
N HIS A 64 20.18 5.09 12.44
CA HIS A 64 19.76 4.85 13.82
C HIS A 64 20.49 5.79 14.77
N LEU A 65 19.73 6.51 15.60
CA LEU A 65 20.25 7.26 16.75
C LEU A 65 20.11 6.45 18.03
N ILE A 66 18.96 5.80 18.21
CA ILE A 66 18.65 4.89 19.32
C ILE A 66 17.95 3.66 18.73
N ARG A 67 18.48 2.46 18.95
CA ARG A 67 17.81 1.21 18.54
C ARG A 67 16.89 0.70 19.64
N PHE A 68 15.95 -0.17 19.27
CA PHE A 68 15.07 -0.85 20.24
C PHE A 68 15.81 -1.72 21.29
N SER A 69 17.10 -1.97 21.10
CA SER A 69 17.98 -2.75 21.99
C SER A 69 18.76 -1.90 22.99
N ASP A 70 18.87 -0.59 22.75
CA ASP A 70 19.92 0.23 23.36
C ASP A 70 19.52 0.75 24.74
N THR A 71 18.21 0.91 25.01
CA THR A 71 17.70 1.51 26.24
C THR A 71 16.68 0.64 26.96
N TYR A 72 16.87 0.50 28.28
CA TYR A 72 16.04 -0.32 29.17
C TYR A 72 15.34 0.49 30.25
N LYS A 73 15.58 1.81 30.35
CA LYS A 73 14.92 2.67 31.34
C LYS A 73 14.45 3.96 30.69
N LYS A 74 13.24 4.41 31.05
CA LYS A 74 12.64 5.62 30.51
C LYS A 74 13.49 6.86 30.76
N SER A 75 14.07 6.99 31.96
CA SER A 75 14.95 8.12 32.30
C SER A 75 16.20 8.19 31.43
N ARG A 76 16.80 7.04 31.12
CA ARG A 76 17.96 6.96 30.23
C ARG A 76 17.59 7.30 28.79
N LEU A 77 16.47 6.76 28.29
CA LEU A 77 15.94 7.09 26.97
C LEU A 77 15.70 8.60 26.80
N LEU A 78 15.05 9.24 27.78
CA LEU A 78 14.81 10.69 27.75
C LEU A 78 16.12 11.48 27.69
N ARG A 79 17.10 11.13 28.53
CA ARG A 79 18.42 11.79 28.52
C ARG A 79 19.15 11.60 27.20
N GLU A 80 19.09 10.41 26.60
CA GLU A 80 19.71 10.16 25.29
C GLU A 80 19.03 10.95 24.18
N VAL A 81 17.70 11.08 24.20
CA VAL A 81 16.94 11.92 23.27
C VAL A 81 17.31 13.40 23.42
N GLU A 82 17.38 13.90 24.65
CA GLU A 82 17.75 15.29 24.94
C GLU A 82 19.21 15.59 24.54
N ALA A 83 20.09 14.60 24.61
CA ALA A 83 21.50 14.71 24.22
C ALA A 83 21.78 14.50 22.72
N LEU A 84 20.76 14.24 21.89
CA LEU A 84 20.97 14.02 20.45
C LEU A 84 21.61 15.25 19.79
N PRO A 85 22.74 15.11 19.07
CA PRO A 85 23.40 16.23 18.43
C PRO A 85 22.69 16.63 17.14
N TYR A 86 22.57 17.94 16.93
CA TYR A 86 22.26 18.49 15.61
C TYR A 86 23.48 18.33 14.69
N GLN A 87 23.25 17.87 13.46
CA GLN A 87 24.25 17.77 12.42
C GLN A 87 23.69 18.44 11.16
N GLU A 88 24.46 19.33 10.55
CA GLU A 88 24.08 19.90 9.25
C GLU A 88 24.21 18.83 8.17
N SER A 89 23.19 18.73 7.32
CA SER A 89 23.22 17.86 6.15
C SER A 89 23.20 18.68 4.87
N ALA A 90 24.03 18.26 3.93
CA ALA A 90 23.97 18.74 2.55
C ALA A 90 22.86 18.02 1.77
N ASP A 91 22.19 17.01 2.30
CA ASP A 91 21.24 16.19 1.54
C ASP A 91 19.77 16.61 1.76
N GLY A 92 18.93 16.49 0.73
CA GLY A 92 17.50 16.77 0.82
C GLY A 92 16.71 15.74 1.63
N GLY A 93 15.53 16.11 2.13
CA GLY A 93 14.69 15.24 2.97
C GLY A 93 13.84 14.26 2.16
N GLU A 94 14.06 12.96 2.38
CA GLU A 94 13.35 11.88 1.67
C GLU A 94 12.44 11.06 2.61
N VAL A 95 11.33 11.65 3.06
CA VAL A 95 10.42 11.00 4.03
C VAL A 95 9.87 9.68 3.50
N GLY A 96 9.55 9.57 2.21
CA GLY A 96 9.08 8.33 1.60
C GLY A 96 10.11 7.20 1.69
N ARG A 97 11.40 7.51 1.45
CA ARG A 97 12.48 6.53 1.61
C ARG A 97 12.68 6.15 3.07
N ALA A 98 12.61 7.11 3.99
CA ALA A 98 12.70 6.85 5.43
C ALA A 98 11.56 5.95 5.92
N MET A 99 10.33 6.17 5.43
CA MET A 99 9.20 5.29 5.72
C MET A 99 9.47 3.86 5.24
N ARG A 100 9.84 3.68 3.96
CA ARG A 100 10.17 2.34 3.41
C ARG A 100 11.30 1.67 4.19
N PHE A 101 12.34 2.42 4.57
CA PHE A 101 13.43 1.90 5.38
C PHE A 101 12.92 1.38 6.73
N ILE A 102 12.06 2.13 7.40
CA ILE A 102 11.47 1.76 8.69
C ILE A 102 10.59 0.50 8.57
N ALA A 103 9.72 0.42 7.56
CA ALA A 103 8.90 -0.77 7.31
C ALA A 103 9.76 -2.01 7.06
N ARG A 104 10.75 -1.89 6.16
CA ARG A 104 11.53 -3.02 5.65
C ARG A 104 12.67 -3.47 6.58
N ASN A 105 13.17 -2.60 7.45
CA ASN A 105 14.36 -2.88 8.27
C ASN A 105 14.09 -2.76 9.77
N VAL A 106 13.41 -1.69 10.20
CA VAL A 106 13.20 -1.42 11.63
C VAL A 106 12.09 -2.31 12.17
N PHE A 107 10.96 -2.42 11.46
CA PHE A 107 9.85 -3.27 11.90
C PHE A 107 9.96 -4.75 11.50
N LYS A 108 11.02 -5.15 10.77
CA LYS A 108 11.18 -6.53 10.26
C LYS A 108 11.37 -7.60 11.34
N ARG A 109 12.07 -7.28 12.43
CA ARG A 109 12.43 -8.23 13.50
C ARG A 109 11.79 -7.86 14.84
N THR A 110 10.53 -7.51 14.75
CA THR A 110 9.77 -6.98 15.88
C THR A 110 9.10 -8.06 16.69
N LEU A 111 8.60 -7.71 17.88
CA LEU A 111 7.96 -8.67 18.77
C LEU A 111 6.86 -9.42 18.00
N PRO A 112 6.98 -10.75 17.84
CA PRO A 112 5.94 -11.53 17.19
C PRO A 112 4.72 -11.57 18.11
N GLY A 113 3.56 -11.21 17.58
CA GLY A 113 2.32 -11.30 18.33
C GLY A 113 1.14 -10.66 17.59
N PRO A 114 -0.05 -11.26 17.64
CA PRO A 114 -1.24 -10.75 16.95
C PRO A 114 -1.72 -9.39 17.49
N HIS A 115 -1.23 -8.97 18.66
CA HIS A 115 -1.65 -7.77 19.37
C HIS A 115 -0.58 -6.66 19.45
N ALA A 116 0.58 -6.88 18.81
CA ALA A 116 1.65 -5.89 18.78
C ALA A 116 1.23 -4.65 17.97
N ARG A 117 1.36 -3.47 18.57
CA ARG A 117 1.05 -2.18 17.96
C ARG A 117 2.34 -1.57 17.43
N ARG A 118 2.35 -1.18 16.15
CA ARG A 118 3.50 -0.53 15.51
C ARG A 118 3.13 0.88 15.15
N ILE A 119 3.89 1.86 15.63
CA ILE A 119 3.63 3.27 15.37
C ILE A 119 4.93 3.93 14.91
N ALA A 120 4.87 4.65 13.79
CA ALA A 120 6.02 5.33 13.21
C ALA A 120 5.70 6.82 13.07
N THR A 121 6.39 7.64 13.83
CA THR A 121 6.20 9.09 13.88
C THR A 121 7.34 9.78 13.15
N PHE A 122 7.02 10.55 12.12
CA PHE A 122 7.96 11.29 11.28
C PHE A 122 7.83 12.76 11.57
N PHE A 123 8.92 13.39 12.01
CA PHE A 123 9.03 14.84 12.04
C PHE A 123 9.58 15.26 10.69
N SER A 124 8.89 16.15 9.97
CA SER A 124 9.24 16.57 8.62
C SER A 124 9.28 18.09 8.52
N SER A 125 10.36 18.64 7.99
CA SER A 125 10.54 20.07 7.84
C SER A 125 9.93 20.66 6.56
N GLY A 126 9.56 19.82 5.58
CA GLY A 126 9.01 20.29 4.30
C GLY A 126 8.93 19.23 3.21
N GLN A 127 8.80 19.68 1.95
CA GLN A 127 8.50 18.83 0.79
C GLN A 127 9.45 17.64 0.66
N SER A 128 8.88 16.45 0.66
CA SER A 128 9.56 15.26 0.13
C SER A 128 9.54 15.29 -1.39
N ALA A 129 10.69 15.04 -2.00
CA ALA A 129 10.84 15.05 -3.45
C ALA A 129 10.07 13.89 -4.14
N ASP A 130 9.91 12.74 -3.47
CA ASP A 130 9.37 11.52 -4.07
C ASP A 130 7.97 11.14 -3.56
N ALA A 131 6.94 11.57 -4.29
CA ALA A 131 5.55 11.20 -4.01
C ALA A 131 5.25 9.70 -4.24
N GLN A 132 5.98 9.03 -5.14
CA GLN A 132 5.79 7.60 -5.38
C GLN A 132 6.31 6.78 -4.20
N ALA A 133 7.47 7.15 -3.65
CA ALA A 133 8.00 6.50 -2.46
C ALA A 133 7.06 6.62 -1.25
N VAL A 134 6.44 7.78 -1.03
CA VAL A 134 5.44 7.98 0.03
C VAL A 134 4.20 7.09 -0.19
N THR A 135 3.73 7.01 -1.45
CA THR A 135 2.58 6.19 -1.86
C THR A 135 2.87 4.70 -1.60
N THR A 136 4.00 4.19 -2.09
CA THR A 136 4.46 2.82 -1.84
C THR A 136 4.60 2.54 -0.35
N ALA A 137 5.25 3.44 0.40
CA ALA A 137 5.42 3.26 1.84
C ALA A 137 4.08 3.19 2.58
N THR A 138 3.09 3.96 2.14
CA THR A 138 1.74 3.93 2.72
C THR A 138 1.08 2.56 2.51
N MET A 139 1.26 1.94 1.35
CA MET A 139 0.79 0.58 1.08
C MET A 139 1.52 -0.46 1.96
N GLU A 140 2.84 -0.34 2.09
CA GLU A 140 3.64 -1.21 2.96
C GLU A 140 3.22 -1.10 4.43
N PHE A 141 2.96 0.13 4.90
CA PHE A 141 2.54 0.39 6.28
C PHE A 141 1.16 -0.21 6.56
N SER A 142 0.22 -0.03 5.63
CA SER A 142 -1.09 -0.68 5.70
C SER A 142 -0.98 -2.21 5.72
N ALA A 143 -0.07 -2.77 4.92
CA ALA A 143 0.16 -4.22 4.89
C ALA A 143 0.78 -4.76 6.19
N LEU A 144 1.60 -3.96 6.88
CA LEU A 144 2.30 -4.32 8.11
C LEU A 144 1.57 -3.90 9.40
N ASP A 145 0.36 -3.34 9.32
CA ASP A 145 -0.38 -2.73 10.42
C ASP A 145 0.45 -1.67 11.19
N ILE A 146 1.24 -0.88 10.46
CA ILE A 146 2.00 0.24 11.03
C ILE A 146 1.11 1.48 10.98
N VAL A 147 0.97 2.17 12.10
CA VAL A 147 0.29 3.47 12.21
C VAL A 147 1.32 4.59 11.96
N PRO A 148 1.33 5.24 10.78
CA PRO A 148 2.12 6.41 10.51
C PRO A 148 1.48 7.67 11.12
N VAL A 149 2.35 8.46 11.72
CA VAL A 149 2.06 9.82 12.18
C VAL A 149 3.10 10.73 11.54
N VAL A 150 2.67 11.82 10.90
CA VAL A 150 3.58 12.82 10.35
C VAL A 150 3.34 14.15 11.04
N ILE A 151 4.36 14.68 11.71
CA ILE A 151 4.39 15.99 12.34
C ILE A 151 5.21 16.90 11.42
N ALA A 152 4.54 17.81 10.72
CA ALA A 152 5.13 18.62 9.67
C ALA A 152 5.29 20.08 10.09
N PHE A 153 6.51 20.61 10.00
CA PHE A 153 6.84 22.02 10.28
C PHE A 153 6.71 22.91 9.03
N GLY A 154 6.52 22.29 7.87
CA GLY A 154 6.30 22.96 6.59
C GLY A 154 5.35 22.17 5.67
N PRO A 155 5.02 22.67 4.47
CA PRO A 155 4.09 22.01 3.57
C PRO A 155 4.56 20.64 3.10
N VAL A 156 3.71 19.62 3.24
CA VAL A 156 3.98 18.22 2.84
C VAL A 156 2.91 17.67 1.90
N PRO A 157 2.79 18.18 0.65
CA PRO A 157 1.69 17.83 -0.27
C PRO A 157 1.68 16.37 -0.71
N ALA A 158 2.85 15.73 -0.87
CA ALA A 158 2.93 14.30 -1.22
C ALA A 158 2.35 13.41 -0.11
N VAL A 159 2.78 13.66 1.14
CA VAL A 159 2.27 13.06 2.37
C VAL A 159 0.77 13.32 2.48
N ARG A 160 0.32 14.58 2.44
CA ARG A 160 -1.10 14.90 2.53
C ARG A 160 -1.94 14.19 1.47
N ARG A 161 -1.48 14.08 0.22
CA ARG A 161 -2.22 13.35 -0.83
C ARG A 161 -2.32 11.85 -0.55
N ALA A 162 -1.22 11.21 -0.17
CA ALA A 162 -1.20 9.77 0.14
C ALA A 162 -2.08 9.43 1.36
N PHE A 163 -2.03 10.29 2.39
CA PHE A 163 -2.71 10.12 3.67
C PHE A 163 -4.11 10.76 3.76
N ALA A 164 -4.53 11.59 2.80
CA ALA A 164 -5.82 12.27 2.90
C ALA A 164 -6.98 11.26 2.85
N GLY A 165 -7.55 10.97 4.01
CA GLY A 165 -8.98 10.70 4.17
C GLY A 165 -9.82 11.97 3.94
N PRO A 166 -11.13 11.87 3.64
CA PRO A 166 -12.00 13.04 3.49
C PRO A 166 -12.11 13.74 4.85
N GLY A 167 -11.45 14.88 5.04
CA GLY A 167 -11.53 15.61 6.31
C GLY A 167 -10.63 16.83 6.47
N THR A 168 -9.48 16.93 5.78
CA THR A 168 -8.60 18.10 5.94
C THR A 168 -9.01 19.28 5.05
N ARG A 169 -10.21 19.83 5.29
CA ARG A 169 -10.54 21.21 4.85
C ARG A 169 -9.82 22.20 5.75
N GLY A 170 -8.53 22.41 5.49
CA GLY A 170 -7.86 23.67 5.83
C GLY A 170 -8.10 24.63 4.67
N GLY A 171 -8.75 25.76 4.94
CA GLY A 171 -9.12 26.73 3.91
C GLY A 171 -7.90 27.29 3.19
N GLU A 172 -7.76 26.98 1.90
CA GLU A 172 -6.94 27.76 0.98
C GLU A 172 -7.84 28.81 0.32
N GLY A 173 -7.55 30.08 0.62
CA GLY A 173 -8.18 31.23 -0.01
C GLY A 173 -7.94 31.20 -1.52
N ARG A 174 -9.00 31.49 -2.27
CA ARG A 174 -8.96 31.67 -3.72
C ARG A 174 -8.13 32.93 -4.05
N GLY A 175 -6.88 32.75 -4.45
CA GLY A 175 -6.15 33.70 -5.27
C GLY A 175 -6.32 33.32 -6.74
N GLY A 176 -7.15 34.05 -7.47
CA GLY A 176 -7.34 33.85 -8.91
C GLY A 176 -6.22 34.54 -9.69
N GLU A 177 -5.37 33.76 -10.35
CA GLU A 177 -4.49 34.28 -11.41
C GLU A 177 -5.19 34.14 -12.76
N ARG A 178 -5.43 35.30 -13.37
CA ARG A 178 -5.99 35.50 -14.71
C ARG A 178 -4.83 35.41 -15.70
N PHE A 179 -4.81 34.38 -16.55
CA PHE A 179 -3.89 34.31 -17.69
C PHE A 179 -4.55 34.93 -18.92
N GLU A 180 -3.95 35.98 -19.45
CA GLU A 180 -4.29 36.61 -20.72
C GLU A 180 -3.77 35.78 -21.91
N HIS A 181 -4.57 35.74 -22.97
CA HIS A 181 -4.27 35.13 -24.26
C HIS A 181 -3.38 36.02 -25.13
N SER A 182 -2.37 35.45 -25.79
CA SER A 182 -1.95 35.89 -27.13
C SER A 182 -1.10 34.85 -27.89
N GLY A 183 -1.45 34.62 -29.17
CA GLY A 183 -0.49 34.37 -30.26
C GLY A 183 -0.10 32.91 -30.62
N PRO A 184 -0.23 32.47 -31.90
CA PRO A 184 -0.07 31.07 -32.29
C PRO A 184 1.25 30.71 -33.02
N ALA A 185 1.45 29.40 -33.16
CA ALA A 185 2.29 28.67 -34.13
C ALA A 185 3.74 28.33 -33.74
N ARG A 186 4.00 27.02 -33.52
CA ARG A 186 4.58 26.12 -34.54
C ARG A 186 4.69 24.68 -34.00
N ARG A 187 4.12 23.73 -34.77
CA ARG A 187 4.25 22.28 -34.59
C ARG A 187 5.69 21.86 -34.90
N ALA A 188 6.36 21.21 -33.95
CA ALA A 188 7.49 20.32 -34.21
C ALA A 188 7.38 19.10 -33.29
N LEU A 189 7.44 17.92 -33.91
CA LEU A 189 7.31 16.60 -33.32
C LEU A 189 8.53 16.27 -32.46
N LEU A 190 8.32 16.06 -31.16
CA LEU A 190 9.15 15.25 -30.26
C LEU A 190 8.24 14.63 -29.20
N TRP A 191 7.56 13.53 -29.56
CA TRP A 191 6.88 12.68 -28.58
C TRP A 191 7.87 11.64 -28.07
N GLY A 192 8.52 11.97 -26.96
CA GLY A 192 9.54 11.14 -26.33
C GLY A 192 9.74 11.52 -24.87
N GLN A 193 8.64 11.74 -24.15
CA GLN A 193 8.54 11.71 -22.69
C GLN A 193 7.06 11.88 -22.36
N GLY A 194 6.35 10.76 -22.18
CA GLY A 194 5.07 10.78 -21.53
C GLY A 194 5.28 11.28 -20.10
N SER A 195 5.04 12.57 -19.88
CA SER A 195 4.79 13.11 -18.54
C SER A 195 3.59 12.32 -18.01
N ALA A 196 3.88 11.27 -17.24
CA ALA A 196 2.91 10.64 -16.39
C ALA A 196 2.53 11.71 -15.36
N ALA A 197 1.49 12.49 -15.69
CA ALA A 197 0.85 13.37 -14.74
C ALA A 197 0.62 12.55 -13.47
N SER A 198 1.30 12.94 -12.39
CA SER A 198 1.23 12.28 -11.09
C SER A 198 -0.16 12.52 -10.50
N THR A 199 -1.13 11.76 -11.02
CA THR A 199 -2.47 11.67 -10.49
C THR A 199 -2.34 11.20 -9.04
N GLY A 200 -2.78 12.04 -8.11
CA GLY A 200 -2.59 11.80 -6.67
C GLY A 200 -3.40 10.59 -6.23
N PHE A 201 -2.71 9.49 -5.90
CA PHE A 201 -3.33 8.32 -5.31
C PHE A 201 -3.62 8.60 -3.83
N ARG A 202 -4.84 8.28 -3.39
CA ARG A 202 -5.24 8.29 -1.97
C ARG A 202 -5.28 6.85 -1.50
N ILE A 203 -4.49 6.49 -0.49
CA ILE A 203 -4.33 5.09 -0.07
C ILE A 203 -4.98 4.81 1.28
N ASP A 204 -5.08 5.81 2.18
CA ASP A 204 -5.59 5.55 3.53
C ASP A 204 -7.05 5.09 3.56
N ASP A 205 -7.29 3.80 3.75
CA ASP A 205 -8.61 3.24 4.02
C ASP A 205 -8.85 2.91 5.50
N THR A 206 -7.81 3.09 6.32
CA THR A 206 -7.84 2.81 7.77
C THR A 206 -8.38 4.01 8.54
N GLY A 207 -8.13 5.23 8.05
CA GLY A 207 -8.41 6.47 8.79
C GLY A 207 -7.48 6.66 9.99
N THR A 208 -6.42 5.84 10.11
CA THR A 208 -5.46 5.91 11.22
C THR A 208 -4.28 6.81 10.91
N PHE A 209 -4.13 7.24 9.65
CA PHE A 209 -3.01 8.06 9.22
C PHE A 209 -3.23 9.51 9.61
N GLN A 210 -2.28 10.08 10.35
CA GLN A 210 -2.39 11.42 10.89
C GLN A 210 -1.28 12.32 10.37
N VAL A 211 -1.66 13.50 9.87
CA VAL A 211 -0.74 14.57 9.48
C VAL A 211 -1.05 15.80 10.32
N ILE A 212 -0.13 16.15 11.21
CA ILE A 212 -0.23 17.27 12.14
C ILE A 212 0.69 18.38 11.64
N MET A 213 0.11 19.52 11.28
CA MET A 213 0.88 20.70 10.89
C MET A 213 1.27 21.50 12.14
N VAL A 214 2.54 21.85 12.26
CA VAL A 214 3.11 22.58 13.39
C VAL A 214 3.85 23.82 12.89
N PRO A 215 3.12 24.85 12.41
CA PRO A 215 3.72 26.09 11.97
C PRO A 215 4.37 26.84 13.15
N SER A 216 5.37 27.66 12.84
CA SER A 216 6.04 28.50 13.83
C SER A 216 5.07 29.48 14.50
N GLY A 217 5.01 29.47 15.83
CA GLY A 217 4.20 30.41 16.62
C GLY A 217 2.75 29.99 16.90
N ALA A 218 2.27 28.85 16.39
CA ALA A 218 0.94 28.32 16.70
C ALA A 218 0.97 27.38 17.92
N ASP A 219 -0.09 27.40 18.73
CA ASP A 219 -0.31 26.39 19.76
C ASP A 219 -0.77 25.08 19.12
N HIS A 220 0.04 24.04 19.32
CA HIS A 220 -0.15 22.70 18.78
C HIS A 220 -0.35 21.67 19.90
N SER A 221 -0.46 22.13 21.15
CA SER A 221 -0.72 21.29 22.32
C SER A 221 -1.98 20.44 22.16
N PRO A 222 -3.13 20.97 21.69
CA PRO A 222 -4.34 20.15 21.53
C PRO A 222 -4.18 18.98 20.55
N ALA A 223 -3.43 19.20 19.45
CA ALA A 223 -3.16 18.15 18.47
C ALA A 223 -2.22 17.08 19.04
N LEU A 224 -1.21 17.47 19.82
CA LEU A 224 -0.32 16.53 20.51
C LEU A 224 -1.01 15.78 21.64
N GLU A 225 -1.93 16.41 22.38
CA GLU A 225 -2.74 15.75 23.41
C GLU A 225 -3.64 14.68 22.79
N ARG A 226 -4.33 15.00 21.68
CA ARG A 226 -5.12 14.02 20.93
C ARG A 226 -4.25 12.89 20.41
N LEU A 227 -3.06 13.19 19.88
CA LEU A 227 -2.10 12.19 19.43
C LEU A 227 -1.65 11.28 20.59
N GLN A 228 -1.36 11.87 21.75
CA GLN A 228 -0.98 11.14 22.95
C GLN A 228 -2.09 10.20 23.40
N LEU A 229 -3.33 10.69 23.52
CA LEU A 229 -4.48 9.94 24.00
C LEU A 229 -4.91 8.84 23.01
N CYS A 230 -5.11 9.20 21.74
CA CYS A 230 -5.76 8.35 20.76
C CYS A 230 -4.80 7.49 19.93
N THR A 231 -3.50 7.76 19.99
CA THR A 231 -2.50 7.00 19.22
C THR A 231 -1.48 6.35 20.13
N PHE A 232 -0.72 7.09 20.91
CA PHE A 232 0.34 6.48 21.73
C PHE A 232 -0.19 5.70 22.93
N CYS A 233 -1.15 6.28 23.66
CA CYS A 233 -1.76 5.71 24.86
C CYS A 233 -3.13 5.05 24.61
N HIS A 234 -3.48 4.82 23.34
CA HIS A 234 -4.77 4.22 22.98
C HIS A 234 -5.00 2.88 23.69
N ASP A 235 -6.07 2.84 24.48
CA ASP A 235 -6.56 1.63 25.13
C ASP A 235 -7.50 0.89 24.18
N VAL A 236 -7.01 -0.22 23.61
CA VAL A 236 -7.79 -1.07 22.68
C VAL A 236 -8.98 -1.74 23.40
N CYS A 237 -8.84 -1.98 24.70
CA CYS A 237 -9.82 -2.69 25.52
C CYS A 237 -10.96 -1.76 25.94
N LYS A 238 -10.62 -0.49 26.18
CA LYS A 238 -11.53 0.55 26.63
C LYS A 238 -11.20 1.87 25.89
N PRO A 239 -11.54 1.96 24.60
CA PRO A 239 -11.22 3.15 23.81
C PRO A 239 -11.95 4.36 24.37
N ASP A 240 -11.21 5.48 24.47
CA ASP A 240 -11.78 6.76 24.87
C ASP A 240 -12.81 7.24 23.83
N ALA A 241 -13.93 7.79 24.28
CA ALA A 241 -14.98 8.30 23.41
C ALA A 241 -14.48 9.41 22.48
N ALA A 242 -13.51 10.22 22.92
CA ALA A 242 -12.90 11.27 22.10
C ALA A 242 -12.09 10.74 20.91
N CYS A 243 -11.69 9.46 20.96
CA CYS A 243 -10.94 8.76 19.91
C CYS A 243 -11.83 8.03 18.91
N GLN A 244 -13.16 8.04 19.11
CA GLN A 244 -14.11 7.50 18.14
C GLN A 244 -14.32 8.53 17.03
N GLU A 245 -13.43 8.53 16.03
CA GLU A 245 -13.71 9.25 14.79
C GLU A 245 -14.66 8.43 13.92
N ALA A 246 -15.70 9.08 13.37
CA ALA A 246 -16.54 8.49 12.36
C ALA A 246 -15.66 8.15 11.16
N ARG A 247 -15.51 6.84 10.86
CA ARG A 247 -14.81 6.38 9.66
C ARG A 247 -15.44 7.10 8.47
N PRO A 248 -14.71 7.97 7.76
CA PRO A 248 -15.31 8.74 6.69
C PRO A 248 -15.84 7.77 5.63
N PRO A 249 -17.01 8.03 5.03
CA PRO A 249 -17.56 7.17 4.00
C PRO A 249 -16.54 7.03 2.87
N SER A 250 -16.29 5.79 2.44
CA SER A 250 -15.44 5.51 1.29
C SER A 250 -16.00 6.22 0.06
N PRO A 251 -15.19 6.93 -0.74
CA PRO A 251 -15.62 7.33 -2.07
C PRO A 251 -16.01 6.07 -2.84
N GLN A 252 -17.28 5.96 -3.21
CA GLN A 252 -17.85 4.76 -3.83
C GLN A 252 -17.58 4.74 -5.34
N SER A 253 -16.32 4.71 -5.75
CA SER A 253 -16.01 4.15 -7.06
C SER A 253 -15.87 2.65 -6.91
N TYR A 254 -16.35 1.91 -7.90
CA TYR A 254 -16.33 0.46 -7.91
C TYR A 254 -15.36 -0.04 -8.97
N VAL A 255 -14.96 -1.30 -8.86
CA VAL A 255 -13.94 -1.91 -9.71
C VAL A 255 -14.51 -3.11 -10.45
N ASP A 256 -14.21 -3.20 -11.74
CA ASP A 256 -14.27 -4.47 -12.48
C ASP A 256 -12.89 -5.13 -12.41
N ALA A 257 -12.80 -6.28 -11.75
CA ALA A 257 -11.56 -6.99 -11.53
C ALA A 257 -11.58 -8.38 -12.18
N ALA A 258 -10.50 -8.76 -12.87
CA ALA A 258 -10.29 -10.13 -13.32
C ALA A 258 -9.08 -10.74 -12.60
N PHE A 259 -9.25 -11.93 -12.04
CA PHE A 259 -8.16 -12.75 -11.52
C PHE A 259 -7.69 -13.72 -12.59
N LEU A 260 -6.41 -13.67 -12.91
CA LEU A 260 -5.73 -14.62 -13.77
C LEU A 260 -4.89 -15.56 -12.88
N LEU A 261 -5.38 -16.77 -12.68
CA LEU A 261 -4.80 -17.79 -11.80
C LEU A 261 -3.91 -18.75 -12.58
N ASP A 262 -2.65 -18.86 -12.16
CA ASP A 262 -1.70 -19.82 -12.70
C ASP A 262 -2.03 -21.23 -12.23
N SER A 263 -2.40 -22.05 -13.20
CA SER A 263 -2.71 -23.47 -13.00
C SER A 263 -1.74 -24.36 -13.79
N SER A 264 -0.55 -23.84 -14.10
CA SER A 264 0.47 -24.56 -14.86
C SER A 264 1.11 -25.69 -14.07
N ARG A 265 1.78 -26.61 -14.76
CA ARG A 265 2.51 -27.73 -14.13
C ARG A 265 3.72 -27.31 -13.29
N GLN A 266 4.16 -26.05 -13.43
CA GLN A 266 5.31 -25.53 -12.67
C GLN A 266 4.91 -25.19 -11.23
N VAL A 267 3.63 -24.93 -11.00
CA VAL A 267 3.06 -24.65 -9.67
C VAL A 267 2.89 -25.98 -8.93
N ASP A 268 3.45 -26.12 -7.73
CA ASP A 268 3.18 -27.30 -6.93
C ASP A 268 1.79 -27.25 -6.27
N ALA A 269 1.31 -28.39 -5.74
CA ALA A 269 -0.03 -28.47 -5.16
C ALA A 269 -0.23 -27.54 -3.94
N ALA A 270 0.82 -27.31 -3.14
CA ALA A 270 0.76 -26.44 -1.98
C ALA A 270 0.75 -24.96 -2.39
N GLU A 271 1.51 -24.61 -3.44
CA GLU A 271 1.52 -23.29 -4.05
C GLU A 271 0.16 -22.96 -4.67
N PHE A 272 -0.41 -23.89 -5.44
CA PHE A 272 -1.73 -23.75 -6.04
C PHE A 272 -2.84 -23.55 -4.98
N GLU A 273 -2.82 -24.34 -3.91
CA GLU A 273 -3.77 -24.15 -2.80
C GLU A 273 -3.51 -22.82 -2.07
N GLY A 274 -2.25 -22.42 -1.91
CA GLY A 274 -1.87 -21.10 -1.38
C GLY A 274 -2.46 -19.95 -2.21
N MET A 275 -2.42 -20.05 -3.55
CA MET A 275 -3.03 -19.08 -4.47
C MET A 275 -4.55 -19.04 -4.33
N ARG A 276 -5.22 -20.20 -4.24
CA ARG A 276 -6.67 -20.29 -4.01
C ARG A 276 -7.07 -19.63 -2.68
N VAL A 277 -6.35 -19.92 -1.60
CA VAL A 277 -6.57 -19.31 -0.29
C VAL A 277 -6.32 -17.80 -0.33
N PHE A 278 -5.27 -17.36 -1.01
CA PHE A 278 -4.99 -15.93 -1.22
C PHE A 278 -6.13 -15.22 -1.94
N LEU A 279 -6.59 -15.75 -3.07
CA LEU A 279 -7.70 -15.19 -3.85
C LEU A 279 -8.98 -15.15 -3.02
N ALA A 280 -9.27 -16.20 -2.24
CA ALA A 280 -10.40 -16.24 -1.33
C ALA A 280 -10.32 -15.13 -0.27
N ALA A 281 -9.15 -14.92 0.33
CA ALA A 281 -8.96 -13.84 1.29
C ALA A 281 -9.09 -12.46 0.63
N LEU A 282 -8.55 -12.29 -0.59
CA LEU A 282 -8.61 -11.02 -1.30
C LEU A 282 -10.05 -10.63 -1.69
N LEU A 283 -10.91 -11.61 -2.00
CA LEU A 283 -12.34 -11.39 -2.23
C LEU A 283 -13.04 -10.70 -1.05
N ASP A 284 -12.54 -10.79 0.18
CA ASP A 284 -13.13 -10.09 1.33
C ASP A 284 -13.03 -8.57 1.24
N HIS A 285 -12.19 -8.05 0.34
CA HIS A 285 -11.98 -6.63 0.12
C HIS A 285 -12.75 -6.06 -1.08
N PHE A 286 -13.57 -6.89 -1.73
CA PHE A 286 -14.51 -6.47 -2.76
C PHE A 286 -15.94 -6.37 -2.22
N GLU A 287 -16.62 -5.28 -2.57
CA GLU A 287 -18.03 -5.04 -2.28
C GLU A 287 -18.86 -5.59 -3.45
N VAL A 288 -18.92 -6.91 -3.61
CA VAL A 288 -19.54 -7.57 -4.77
C VAL A 288 -21.00 -7.15 -4.97
N SER A 289 -21.33 -6.73 -6.20
CA SER A 289 -22.69 -6.35 -6.58
C SER A 289 -23.69 -7.51 -6.46
N GLU A 290 -24.86 -7.23 -5.88
CA GLU A 290 -25.96 -8.20 -5.79
C GLU A 290 -26.72 -8.35 -7.13
N GLU A 291 -26.56 -7.39 -8.04
CA GLU A 291 -27.21 -7.34 -9.35
C GLU A 291 -26.19 -6.92 -10.44
N PRO A 292 -25.20 -7.77 -10.77
CA PRO A 292 -24.04 -7.36 -11.57
C PRO A 292 -24.36 -7.02 -13.05
N GLU A 293 -25.55 -7.36 -13.54
CA GLU A 293 -26.01 -7.06 -14.90
C GLU A 293 -26.64 -5.66 -15.01
N THR A 294 -27.38 -5.22 -13.99
CA THR A 294 -28.18 -3.99 -14.01
C THR A 294 -27.58 -2.88 -13.15
N SER A 295 -26.88 -3.23 -12.08
CA SER A 295 -26.41 -2.27 -11.09
C SER A 295 -25.20 -1.46 -11.57
N VAL A 296 -25.24 -0.16 -11.27
CA VAL A 296 -24.10 0.76 -11.37
C VAL A 296 -23.26 0.81 -10.09
N THR A 297 -23.64 0.04 -9.07
CA THR A 297 -22.97 -0.05 -7.75
C THR A 297 -22.46 -1.47 -7.43
N GLY A 298 -21.46 -1.55 -6.56
CA GLY A 298 -20.78 -2.79 -6.18
C GLY A 298 -19.68 -3.21 -7.16
N ASP A 299 -18.62 -3.83 -6.68
CA ASP A 299 -17.57 -4.38 -7.53
C ASP A 299 -18.04 -5.62 -8.27
N ARG A 300 -17.33 -5.96 -9.34
CA ARG A 300 -17.50 -7.24 -10.06
C ARG A 300 -16.18 -7.93 -10.22
N VAL A 301 -16.21 -9.25 -10.12
CA VAL A 301 -15.01 -10.08 -10.11
C VAL A 301 -15.20 -11.25 -11.05
N ALA A 302 -14.22 -11.45 -11.94
CA ALA A 302 -14.07 -12.63 -12.78
C ALA A 302 -12.86 -13.45 -12.32
N LEU A 303 -12.88 -14.75 -12.57
CA LEU A 303 -11.76 -15.66 -12.34
C LEU A 303 -11.51 -16.49 -13.61
N VAL A 304 -10.24 -16.49 -14.03
CA VAL A 304 -9.76 -17.18 -15.22
C VAL A 304 -8.55 -18.01 -14.82
N SER A 305 -8.60 -19.32 -15.04
CA SER A 305 -7.49 -20.23 -14.82
C SER A 305 -6.73 -20.43 -16.13
N HIS A 306 -5.43 -20.16 -16.17
CA HIS A 306 -4.62 -20.40 -17.37
C HIS A 306 -3.78 -21.66 -17.27
N ALA A 307 -3.15 -22.04 -18.39
CA ALA A 307 -2.42 -23.29 -18.59
C ALA A 307 -3.30 -24.56 -18.71
N PRO A 308 -4.36 -24.55 -19.55
CA PRO A 308 -5.06 -25.78 -19.91
C PRO A 308 -4.11 -26.78 -20.60
N LEU A 309 -4.38 -28.06 -20.38
CA LEU A 309 -3.59 -29.14 -20.94
C LEU A 309 -3.56 -29.06 -22.47
N HIS A 310 -2.35 -29.17 -23.05
CA HIS A 310 -2.12 -29.18 -24.50
C HIS A 310 -2.53 -27.89 -25.25
N PHE A 311 -2.62 -26.75 -24.57
CA PHE A 311 -2.68 -25.47 -25.27
C PHE A 311 -1.33 -25.16 -25.93
N ARG A 312 -1.39 -24.68 -27.17
CA ARG A 312 -0.28 -24.05 -27.88
C ARG A 312 -0.83 -22.86 -28.66
N PRO A 313 0.00 -21.81 -28.89
CA PRO A 313 -0.33 -20.76 -29.85
C PRO A 313 -0.73 -21.37 -31.19
N ASP A 314 -1.62 -20.70 -31.92
CA ASP A 314 -2.14 -21.10 -33.23
C ASP A 314 -3.00 -22.38 -33.26
N THR A 315 -3.35 -22.94 -32.10
CA THR A 315 -4.38 -23.99 -32.00
C THR A 315 -5.76 -23.37 -31.80
N GLN A 316 -6.84 -24.06 -32.21
CA GLN A 316 -8.22 -23.64 -31.92
C GLN A 316 -8.61 -23.81 -30.44
N LYS A 317 -7.66 -24.18 -29.57
CA LYS A 317 -7.91 -24.37 -28.14
C LYS A 317 -7.81 -23.04 -27.40
N SER A 318 -8.63 -22.87 -26.37
CA SER A 318 -8.55 -21.71 -25.50
C SER A 318 -7.27 -21.73 -24.66
N PRO A 319 -6.57 -20.60 -24.46
CA PRO A 319 -5.44 -20.47 -23.54
C PRO A 319 -5.85 -20.55 -22.07
N VAL A 320 -7.16 -20.54 -21.78
CA VAL A 320 -7.71 -20.48 -20.43
C VAL A 320 -8.95 -21.36 -20.25
N ARG A 321 -9.24 -21.70 -18.99
CA ARG A 321 -10.55 -22.12 -18.51
C ARG A 321 -11.18 -20.96 -17.73
N ALA A 322 -12.28 -20.43 -18.23
CA ALA A 322 -13.06 -19.43 -17.50
C ALA A 322 -13.79 -20.09 -16.33
N GLU A 323 -13.49 -19.68 -15.09
CA GLU A 323 -14.15 -20.21 -13.89
C GLU A 323 -15.49 -19.51 -13.64
N PHE A 324 -15.48 -18.18 -13.75
CA PHE A 324 -16.68 -17.34 -13.74
C PHE A 324 -16.37 -15.94 -14.29
N ASN A 325 -17.37 -15.29 -14.89
CA ASN A 325 -17.27 -13.95 -15.47
C ASN A 325 -17.79 -12.87 -14.48
N LEU A 326 -17.63 -11.58 -14.83
CA LEU A 326 -18.00 -10.42 -14.01
C LEU A 326 -19.48 -10.41 -13.57
N THR A 327 -20.36 -11.05 -14.34
CA THR A 327 -21.81 -11.11 -14.08
C THR A 327 -22.29 -12.46 -13.53
N THR A 328 -21.42 -13.46 -13.42
CA THR A 328 -21.83 -14.83 -13.07
C THR A 328 -22.33 -14.96 -11.63
N TYR A 329 -21.65 -14.34 -10.66
CA TYR A 329 -21.98 -14.47 -9.25
C TYR A 329 -22.39 -13.14 -8.62
N ARG A 330 -23.53 -13.16 -7.93
CA ARG A 330 -24.07 -12.04 -7.13
C ARG A 330 -23.63 -12.01 -5.66
N SER A 331 -22.71 -12.88 -5.28
CA SER A 331 -22.30 -13.02 -3.87
C SER A 331 -20.88 -13.53 -3.75
N ARG A 332 -20.09 -12.83 -2.93
CA ARG A 332 -18.76 -13.25 -2.48
C ARG A 332 -18.75 -14.68 -1.93
N ARG A 333 -19.81 -15.08 -1.22
CA ARG A 333 -19.92 -16.43 -0.64
C ARG A 333 -19.95 -17.51 -1.71
N LEU A 334 -20.64 -17.26 -2.83
CA LEU A 334 -20.72 -18.19 -3.95
C LEU A 334 -19.41 -18.26 -4.71
N MET A 335 -18.74 -17.13 -4.95
CA MET A 335 -17.40 -17.09 -5.55
C MET A 335 -16.40 -17.90 -4.72
N LYS A 336 -16.39 -17.71 -3.39
CA LYS A 336 -15.53 -18.48 -2.47
C LYS A 336 -15.84 -19.98 -2.50
N ARG A 337 -17.12 -20.36 -2.57
CA ARG A 337 -17.54 -21.76 -2.68
C ARG A 337 -17.03 -22.38 -3.98
N HIS A 338 -17.26 -21.73 -5.13
CA HIS A 338 -16.75 -22.21 -6.43
C HIS A 338 -15.24 -22.37 -6.41
N MET A 339 -14.54 -21.40 -5.84
CA MET A 339 -13.09 -21.47 -5.68
C MET A 339 -12.64 -22.63 -4.81
N ALA A 340 -13.37 -22.97 -3.74
CA ALA A 340 -13.05 -24.11 -2.89
C ALA A 340 -13.35 -25.46 -3.56
N GLU A 341 -14.50 -25.58 -4.21
CA GLU A 341 -15.09 -26.87 -4.63
C GLU A 341 -14.82 -27.23 -6.10
N SER A 342 -14.70 -26.24 -6.99
CA SER A 342 -14.70 -26.46 -8.45
C SER A 342 -13.36 -26.16 -9.13
N VAL A 343 -12.58 -25.20 -8.62
CA VAL A 343 -11.34 -24.74 -9.27
C VAL A 343 -10.23 -25.77 -9.10
N GLN A 344 -9.83 -26.44 -10.18
CA GLN A 344 -8.77 -27.45 -10.17
C GLN A 344 -7.56 -27.02 -11.00
N GLN A 345 -6.36 -27.45 -10.61
CA GLN A 345 -5.16 -27.20 -11.38
C GLN A 345 -5.25 -27.85 -12.78
N LEU A 346 -4.78 -27.15 -13.81
CA LEU A 346 -4.92 -27.55 -15.21
C LEU A 346 -3.70 -28.30 -15.75
N ASN A 347 -2.53 -28.14 -15.11
CA ASN A 347 -1.29 -28.86 -15.36
C ASN A 347 -0.71 -28.70 -16.79
N GLY A 348 -1.06 -27.64 -17.51
CA GLY A 348 -0.50 -27.30 -18.82
C GLY A 348 0.76 -26.43 -18.76
N ASP A 349 1.15 -25.91 -19.92
CA ASP A 349 2.19 -24.89 -20.09
C ASP A 349 1.68 -23.49 -19.73
N ALA A 350 2.53 -22.67 -19.10
CA ALA A 350 2.20 -21.28 -18.81
C ALA A 350 2.28 -20.42 -20.09
N PHE A 351 1.16 -19.80 -20.47
CA PHE A 351 1.03 -18.85 -21.58
C PHE A 351 0.28 -17.61 -21.11
N ILE A 352 0.91 -16.85 -20.20
CA ILE A 352 0.30 -15.71 -19.50
C ILE A 352 -0.15 -14.62 -20.47
N GLY A 353 0.63 -14.35 -21.51
CA GLY A 353 0.34 -13.37 -22.56
C GLY A 353 -0.91 -13.69 -23.36
N HIS A 354 -1.02 -14.93 -23.87
CA HIS A 354 -2.24 -15.37 -24.54
C HIS A 354 -3.45 -15.43 -23.59
N ALA A 355 -3.23 -15.77 -22.32
CA ALA A 355 -4.30 -15.75 -21.33
C ALA A 355 -4.77 -14.33 -21.00
N LEU A 356 -3.84 -13.36 -20.93
CA LEU A 356 -4.15 -11.94 -20.80
C LEU A 356 -4.89 -11.41 -22.03
N GLN A 357 -4.45 -11.78 -23.23
CA GLN A 357 -5.14 -11.47 -24.49
C GLN A 357 -6.60 -11.92 -24.43
N TRP A 358 -6.82 -13.20 -24.14
CA TRP A 358 -8.16 -13.77 -24.05
C TRP A 358 -9.01 -13.04 -23.01
N THR A 359 -8.42 -12.71 -21.86
CA THR A 359 -9.11 -11.98 -20.78
C THR A 359 -9.57 -10.59 -21.24
N LEU A 360 -8.71 -9.84 -21.93
CA LEU A 360 -9.07 -8.53 -22.49
C LEU A 360 -10.18 -8.64 -23.52
N ASP A 361 -10.17 -9.69 -24.35
CA ASP A 361 -11.09 -9.87 -25.46
C ASP A 361 -12.46 -10.43 -25.04
N HIS A 362 -12.57 -11.11 -23.89
CA HIS A 362 -13.78 -11.86 -23.51
C HIS A 362 -14.37 -11.52 -22.13
N VAL A 363 -13.56 -11.03 -21.18
CA VAL A 363 -14.06 -10.75 -19.81
C VAL A 363 -14.65 -9.35 -19.71
N PHE A 364 -13.95 -8.35 -20.24
CA PHE A 364 -14.37 -6.94 -20.11
C PHE A 364 -15.21 -6.44 -21.29
N VAL A 365 -15.21 -7.16 -22.41
CA VAL A 365 -15.99 -6.81 -23.60
C VAL A 365 -17.46 -7.14 -23.37
N GLY A 366 -18.35 -6.24 -23.77
CA GLY A 366 -19.81 -6.44 -23.65
C GLY A 366 -20.34 -6.40 -22.21
N THR A 367 -19.50 -6.03 -21.23
CA THR A 367 -19.93 -5.90 -19.84
C THR A 367 -20.89 -4.71 -19.68
N PRO A 368 -22.11 -4.90 -19.13
CA PRO A 368 -23.04 -3.80 -18.92
C PRO A 368 -22.51 -2.84 -17.85
N ASN A 369 -22.79 -1.53 -17.94
CA ASN A 369 -22.38 -0.53 -16.94
C ASN A 369 -20.90 -0.67 -16.51
N PRO A 370 -19.93 -0.58 -17.45
CA PRO A 370 -18.52 -0.82 -17.14
C PRO A 370 -18.02 0.16 -16.08
N ARG A 371 -17.31 -0.36 -15.07
CA ARG A 371 -16.81 0.48 -14.00
C ARG A 371 -15.60 1.28 -14.48
N ARG A 372 -15.45 2.49 -13.96
CA ARG A 372 -14.36 3.40 -14.36
C ARG A 372 -13.00 2.78 -14.09
N SER A 373 -12.86 2.13 -12.93
CA SER A 373 -11.64 1.44 -12.53
C SER A 373 -11.71 -0.02 -12.96
N ARG A 374 -10.78 -0.44 -13.82
CA ARG A 374 -10.65 -1.81 -14.31
C ARG A 374 -9.27 -2.34 -13.93
N ALA A 375 -9.21 -3.53 -13.36
CA ALA A 375 -7.96 -4.13 -12.91
C ALA A 375 -7.87 -5.61 -13.27
N ILE A 376 -6.65 -6.07 -13.55
CA ILE A 376 -6.35 -7.48 -13.76
C ILE A 376 -5.28 -7.86 -12.74
N PHE A 377 -5.59 -8.86 -11.94
CA PHE A 377 -4.72 -9.41 -10.92
C PHE A 377 -4.14 -10.71 -11.45
N VAL A 378 -2.86 -10.71 -11.80
CA VAL A 378 -2.16 -11.90 -12.28
C VAL A 378 -1.46 -12.56 -11.11
N ILE A 379 -1.86 -13.78 -10.79
CA ILE A 379 -1.30 -14.61 -9.72
C ILE A 379 -0.51 -15.73 -10.38
N SER A 380 0.81 -15.59 -10.44
CA SER A 380 1.67 -16.52 -11.17
C SER A 380 2.75 -17.10 -10.28
N ALA A 381 3.10 -18.37 -10.53
CA ALA A 381 4.32 -18.98 -10.01
C ALA A 381 5.19 -19.45 -11.18
N GLY A 382 6.31 -18.77 -11.38
CA GLY A 382 7.26 -19.08 -12.43
C GLY A 382 7.22 -18.16 -13.64
N GLU A 383 7.87 -18.62 -14.71
CA GLU A 383 8.00 -17.90 -15.99
C GLU A 383 6.93 -18.34 -16.98
N THR A 384 6.59 -17.44 -17.90
CA THR A 384 5.79 -17.82 -19.07
C THR A 384 6.64 -18.63 -20.05
N SER A 385 5.97 -19.37 -20.94
CA SER A 385 6.65 -20.09 -22.03
C SER A 385 7.45 -19.12 -22.91
N HIS A 386 8.61 -19.55 -23.40
CA HIS A 386 9.43 -18.75 -24.32
C HIS A 386 8.67 -18.31 -25.58
N LEU A 387 7.70 -19.12 -26.03
CA LEU A 387 6.81 -18.83 -27.17
C LEU A 387 5.78 -17.74 -26.86
N ASP A 388 5.62 -17.36 -25.60
CA ASP A 388 4.60 -16.43 -25.12
C ASP A 388 5.16 -15.03 -24.80
N ARG A 389 6.49 -14.88 -24.68
CA ARG A 389 7.15 -13.66 -24.19
C ARG A 389 6.79 -12.41 -25.00
N GLU A 390 6.75 -12.51 -26.32
CA GLU A 390 6.38 -11.37 -27.17
C GLU A 390 4.91 -10.99 -26.99
N THR A 391 4.01 -11.99 -26.96
CA THR A 391 2.58 -11.79 -26.70
C THR A 391 2.36 -11.19 -25.31
N LEU A 392 3.05 -11.68 -24.29
CA LEU A 392 3.00 -11.13 -22.92
C LEU A 392 3.32 -9.65 -22.92
N ARG A 393 4.45 -9.26 -23.52
CA ARG A 393 4.86 -7.85 -23.59
C ARG A 393 3.85 -7.00 -24.34
N LYS A 394 3.38 -7.47 -25.50
CA LYS A 394 2.42 -6.76 -26.37
C LYS A 394 1.08 -6.56 -25.67
N GLU A 395 0.50 -7.61 -25.11
CA GLU A 395 -0.84 -7.59 -24.53
C GLU A 395 -0.84 -6.91 -23.15
N SER A 396 0.27 -6.98 -22.41
CA SER A 396 0.46 -6.19 -21.18
C SER A 396 0.50 -4.69 -21.50
N LEU A 397 1.21 -4.29 -22.54
CA LEU A 397 1.22 -2.90 -22.99
C LEU A 397 -0.18 -2.47 -23.47
N ARG A 398 -0.87 -3.31 -24.26
CA ARG A 398 -2.24 -3.07 -24.70
C ARG A 398 -3.19 -2.84 -23.53
N ALA A 399 -3.15 -3.71 -22.52
CA ALA A 399 -3.96 -3.56 -21.30
C ALA A 399 -3.67 -2.23 -20.59
N LYS A 400 -2.38 -1.93 -20.34
CA LYS A 400 -1.97 -0.67 -19.70
C LYS A 400 -2.46 0.55 -20.47
N CYS A 401 -2.32 0.55 -21.80
CA CYS A 401 -2.79 1.63 -22.69
C CYS A 401 -4.31 1.79 -22.71
N GLN A 402 -5.06 0.69 -22.54
CA GLN A 402 -6.53 0.71 -22.43
C GLN A 402 -7.03 1.12 -21.03
N GLY A 403 -6.12 1.42 -20.10
CA GLY A 403 -6.43 1.90 -18.76
C GLY A 403 -6.67 0.79 -17.73
N TYR A 404 -6.32 -0.46 -18.04
CA TYR A 404 -6.33 -1.54 -17.05
C TYR A 404 -5.14 -1.40 -16.11
N ALA A 405 -5.38 -1.50 -14.81
CA ALA A 405 -4.32 -1.62 -13.82
C ALA A 405 -3.94 -3.10 -13.67
N LEU A 406 -2.72 -3.45 -14.08
CA LEU A 406 -2.18 -4.80 -13.94
C LEU A 406 -1.43 -4.91 -12.61
N PHE A 407 -1.99 -5.68 -11.69
CA PHE A 407 -1.37 -6.04 -10.41
C PHE A 407 -0.87 -7.48 -10.50
N VAL A 408 0.38 -7.72 -10.11
CA VAL A 408 1.03 -9.02 -10.23
C VAL A 408 1.46 -9.49 -8.84
N LEU A 409 1.01 -10.69 -8.47
CA LEU A 409 1.56 -11.46 -7.37
C LEU A 409 2.39 -12.59 -7.97
N SER A 410 3.71 -12.49 -7.82
CA SER A 410 4.65 -13.55 -8.21
C SER A 410 4.97 -14.41 -7.00
N LEU A 411 4.91 -15.73 -7.16
CA LEU A 411 5.11 -16.74 -6.14
C LEU A 411 6.19 -17.73 -6.58
N GLY A 412 6.86 -18.36 -5.62
CA GLY A 412 7.85 -19.41 -5.89
C GLY A 412 9.29 -18.87 -5.99
N PRO A 413 10.30 -19.74 -6.13
CA PRO A 413 11.71 -19.35 -6.05
C PRO A 413 12.32 -18.87 -7.37
N ALA A 414 11.62 -19.07 -8.49
CA ALA A 414 12.10 -18.75 -9.83
C ALA A 414 11.09 -17.80 -10.50
N TRP A 415 11.59 -16.68 -10.99
CA TRP A 415 10.84 -15.70 -11.76
C TRP A 415 11.78 -14.94 -12.68
N ASN A 416 11.22 -14.32 -13.71
CA ASN A 416 11.96 -13.48 -14.64
C ASN A 416 11.60 -12.01 -14.40
N ASP A 417 12.54 -11.22 -13.88
CA ASP A 417 12.30 -9.81 -13.56
C ASP A 417 11.82 -9.02 -14.79
N LYS A 418 12.34 -9.33 -15.99
CA LYS A 418 11.93 -8.66 -17.23
C LYS A 418 10.46 -8.96 -17.58
N GLU A 419 10.02 -10.21 -17.41
CA GLU A 419 8.63 -10.60 -17.64
C GLU A 419 7.68 -9.92 -16.64
N LEU A 420 8.07 -9.87 -15.36
CA LEU A 420 7.28 -9.21 -14.32
C LEU A 420 7.19 -7.69 -14.53
N GLU A 421 8.27 -7.06 -14.96
CA GLU A 421 8.30 -5.64 -15.34
C GLU A 421 7.40 -5.34 -16.55
N ASP A 422 7.46 -6.19 -17.57
CA ASP A 422 6.65 -6.03 -18.78
C ASP A 422 5.15 -6.25 -18.48
N LEU A 423 4.83 -7.12 -17.51
CA LEU A 423 3.46 -7.43 -17.09
C LEU A 423 2.87 -6.38 -16.14
N ALA A 424 3.53 -6.08 -15.01
CA ALA A 424 2.97 -5.20 -13.97
C ALA A 424 2.86 -3.74 -14.42
N SER A 425 1.82 -3.04 -14.00
CA SER A 425 1.67 -1.59 -14.27
C SER A 425 2.71 -0.77 -13.49
N TYR A 426 2.99 0.45 -13.95
CA TYR A 426 3.86 1.39 -13.23
C TYR A 426 3.07 2.24 -12.22
N PRO A 427 3.67 2.58 -11.06
CA PRO A 427 4.99 2.18 -10.58
C PRO A 427 5.03 0.72 -10.10
N LEU A 428 6.11 -0.01 -10.42
CA LEU A 428 6.24 -1.45 -10.13
C LEU A 428 6.08 -1.76 -8.64
N ASP A 429 6.71 -0.95 -7.79
CA ASP A 429 6.65 -1.05 -6.33
C ASP A 429 5.20 -1.01 -5.76
N GLN A 430 4.20 -0.60 -6.55
CA GLN A 430 2.79 -0.49 -6.15
C GLN A 430 1.91 -1.56 -6.82
N HIS A 431 2.42 -2.24 -7.84
CA HIS A 431 1.68 -3.15 -8.70
C HIS A 431 2.30 -4.56 -8.76
N LEU A 432 3.48 -4.76 -8.18
CA LEU A 432 4.17 -6.04 -8.15
C LEU A 432 4.50 -6.39 -6.71
N VAL A 433 4.04 -7.56 -6.27
CA VAL A 433 4.46 -8.19 -5.01
C VAL A 433 5.12 -9.51 -5.37
N GLN A 434 6.41 -9.63 -5.04
CA GLN A 434 7.17 -10.85 -5.22
C GLN A 434 7.25 -11.56 -3.87
N LEU A 435 6.69 -12.76 -3.81
CA LEU A 435 6.84 -13.68 -2.70
C LEU A 435 7.71 -14.84 -3.16
N GLY A 436 8.67 -15.25 -2.33
CA GLY A 436 9.43 -16.48 -2.58
C GLY A 436 8.56 -17.71 -2.32
N ARG A 437 9.05 -18.62 -1.48
CA ARG A 437 8.21 -19.72 -0.99
C ARG A 437 7.03 -19.18 -0.19
N ILE A 438 5.83 -19.70 -0.45
CA ILE A 438 4.60 -19.19 0.14
C ILE A 438 4.54 -19.53 1.63
N HIS A 439 4.86 -18.57 2.50
CA HIS A 439 4.60 -18.65 3.93
C HIS A 439 3.31 -17.91 4.30
N LYS A 440 2.57 -18.41 5.30
CA LYS A 440 1.32 -17.76 5.79
C LYS A 440 1.49 -16.27 6.15
N PRO A 441 2.58 -15.82 6.82
CA PRO A 441 2.81 -14.40 7.08
C PRO A 441 2.91 -13.56 5.81
N ASP A 442 3.55 -14.09 4.76
CA ASP A 442 3.76 -13.41 3.49
C ASP A 442 2.44 -13.27 2.71
N LEU A 443 1.60 -14.30 2.72
CA LEU A 443 0.24 -14.20 2.17
C LEU A 443 -0.60 -13.14 2.87
N ARG A 444 -0.52 -13.05 4.22
CA ARG A 444 -1.25 -12.02 4.98
C ARG A 444 -0.79 -10.61 4.61
N TYR A 445 0.51 -10.41 4.42
CA TYR A 445 1.07 -9.16 3.92
C TYR A 445 0.50 -8.84 2.53
N SER A 446 0.57 -9.79 1.59
CA SER A 446 0.11 -9.58 0.21
C SER A 446 -1.38 -9.27 0.10
N VAL A 447 -2.23 -9.93 0.90
CA VAL A 447 -3.68 -9.65 0.92
C VAL A 447 -3.93 -8.20 1.35
N LYS A 448 -3.26 -7.74 2.40
CA LYS A 448 -3.43 -6.36 2.87
C LYS A 448 -2.80 -5.33 1.93
N PHE A 449 -1.68 -5.65 1.31
CA PHE A 449 -1.09 -4.80 0.28
C PHE A 449 -2.04 -4.64 -0.92
N ALA A 450 -2.60 -5.76 -1.41
CA ALA A 450 -3.59 -5.76 -2.48
C ALA A 450 -4.90 -5.05 -2.07
N LYS A 451 -5.32 -5.15 -0.80
CA LYS A 451 -6.42 -4.33 -0.26
C LYS A 451 -6.14 -2.84 -0.40
N SER A 452 -4.96 -2.36 0.01
CA SER A 452 -4.56 -0.96 -0.16
C SER A 452 -4.54 -0.55 -1.64
N PHE A 453 -4.09 -1.45 -2.51
CA PHE A 453 -4.15 -1.26 -3.96
C PHE A 453 -5.58 -1.09 -4.48
N ILE A 454 -6.50 -2.00 -4.12
CA ILE A 454 -7.93 -1.90 -4.47
C ILE A 454 -8.53 -0.59 -3.96
N SER A 455 -8.26 -0.22 -2.71
CA SER A 455 -8.69 1.05 -2.13
C SER A 455 -8.17 2.26 -2.94
N SER A 456 -6.95 2.18 -3.45
CA SER A 456 -6.39 3.23 -4.32
C SER A 456 -7.10 3.32 -5.68
N LEU A 457 -7.52 2.19 -6.26
CA LEU A 457 -8.28 2.15 -7.51
C LEU A 457 -9.65 2.82 -7.37
N ARG A 458 -10.30 2.67 -6.21
CA ARG A 458 -11.59 3.31 -5.92
C ARG A 458 -11.48 4.83 -5.74
N ARG A 459 -10.28 5.36 -5.51
CA ARG A 459 -10.05 6.78 -5.18
C ARG A 459 -9.36 7.58 -6.26
N LYS A 460 -8.97 6.96 -7.37
CA LYS A 460 -8.65 7.69 -8.61
C LYS A 460 -9.94 8.37 -9.10
N SER A 461 -10.21 9.59 -8.64
CA SER A 461 -11.26 10.48 -9.18
C SER A 461 -10.64 11.51 -10.10
#